data_AF-C7M374-F1
#
_entry.id   AF-C7M374-F1
#
_cell.length_a   1.000
_cell.length_b   1.000
_cell.length_c   1.000
_cell.angle_alpha   90.00
_cell.angle_beta   90.00
_cell.angle_gamma   90.00
#
_symmetry.space_group_name_H-M   'P 1'
#
loop_
_entity.id
_entity.type
_entity.pdbx_description
1 polymer ?
#
loop_
_entity_poly.entity_id
_entity_poly.type
_entity_poly.pdbx_seq_one_letter_code
_entity_poly.pdbx_strand_id
1 'polypeptide(L)'
;MIGLLSATGPIATVLILAHVGVGIVGYGTNALAGWDASEVLRGRTEGRRFLDGSVAPSQLAMLWVPILGALLVALVDPEALGTAWFLVAFGAWCVSVALVLAVAWPAQRELGRLLAATSAVPEALRRPARRMLRAQQLIVVCYVIAFWLMVLKPGNR
;
A
#
# COMPACT_ATOMS: atom_id res chain seq x y z
N MET A 1 -13.39 3.18 20.21
CA MET A 1 -13.64 3.36 18.77
C MET A 1 -15.09 3.71 18.44
N ILE A 2 -16.11 2.98 18.94
CA ILE A 2 -17.53 3.26 18.60
C ILE A 2 -17.98 4.66 19.07
N GLY A 3 -17.55 5.13 20.24
CA GLY A 3 -17.89 6.48 20.74
C GLY A 3 -17.19 7.65 20.02
N LEU A 4 -16.14 7.40 19.22
CA LEU A 4 -15.46 8.43 18.42
C LEU A 4 -16.22 8.72 17.11
N LEU A 5 -16.96 7.75 16.58
CA LEU A 5 -17.70 7.88 15.32
C LEU A 5 -18.94 8.78 15.46
N SER A 6 -19.55 8.86 16.64
CA SER A 6 -20.72 9.72 16.88
C SER A 6 -20.38 11.20 17.03
N ALA A 7 -19.14 11.55 17.37
CA ALA A 7 -18.72 12.92 17.66
C ALA A 7 -18.27 13.72 16.41
N THR A 8 -17.83 13.04 15.35
CA THR A 8 -17.23 13.68 14.16
C THR A 8 -18.21 13.89 12.99
N GLY A 9 -19.48 13.53 13.16
CA GLY A 9 -20.50 13.62 12.11
C GLY A 9 -20.44 12.47 11.08
N PRO A 10 -21.52 12.30 10.27
CA PRO A 10 -21.65 11.16 9.35
C PRO A 10 -20.61 11.17 8.22
N ILE A 11 -20.24 12.35 7.71
CA ILE A 11 -19.27 12.50 6.62
C ILE A 11 -17.88 12.02 7.06
N ALA A 12 -17.42 12.44 8.24
CA ALA A 12 -16.12 12.00 8.76
C ALA A 12 -16.09 10.50 9.02
N THR A 13 -17.18 9.92 9.51
CA THR A 13 -17.31 8.45 9.68
C THR A 13 -17.17 7.72 8.34
N VAL A 14 -17.87 8.16 7.30
CA VAL A 14 -17.76 7.58 5.96
C VAL A 14 -16.33 7.69 5.43
N LEU A 15 -15.68 8.85 5.60
CA LEU A 15 -14.29 9.05 5.18
C LEU A 15 -13.31 8.14 5.92
N ILE A 16 -13.47 7.96 7.24
CA ILE A 16 -12.65 7.03 8.03
C ILE A 16 -12.81 5.61 7.51
N LEU A 17 -14.05 5.15 7.33
CA LEU A 17 -14.34 3.80 6.83
C LEU A 17 -13.78 3.60 5.43
N ALA A 18 -13.97 4.58 4.54
CA ALA A 18 -13.40 4.55 3.20
C ALA A 18 -11.88 4.50 3.23
N HIS A 19 -11.22 5.38 4.00
CA HIS A 19 -9.76 5.44 4.14
C HIS A 19 -9.17 4.11 4.64
N VAL A 20 -9.73 3.56 5.72
CA VAL A 20 -9.30 2.28 6.27
C VAL A 20 -9.58 1.14 5.28
N GLY A 21 -10.76 1.13 4.67
CA GLY A 21 -11.16 0.11 3.70
C GLY A 21 -10.23 0.06 2.48
N VAL A 22 -9.96 1.21 1.84
CA VAL A 22 -9.01 1.27 0.71
C VAL A 22 -7.58 0.98 1.16
N GLY A 23 -7.21 1.31 2.40
CA GLY A 23 -5.94 0.94 3.00
C GLY A 23 -5.77 -0.57 3.07
N ILE A 24 -6.74 -1.28 3.67
CA ILE A 24 -6.70 -2.75 3.80
C ILE A 24 -6.69 -3.42 2.43
N VAL A 25 -7.59 -3.01 1.53
CA VAL A 25 -7.69 -3.61 0.18
C VAL A 25 -6.43 -3.32 -0.63
N GLY A 26 -6.00 -2.06 -0.69
CA GLY A 26 -4.88 -1.62 -1.49
C GLY A 26 -3.54 -2.16 -1.01
N TYR A 27 -3.19 -1.95 0.26
CA TYR A 27 -1.94 -2.47 0.81
C TYR A 27 -1.96 -3.99 0.95
N GLY A 28 -3.09 -4.59 1.29
CA GLY A 28 -3.23 -6.04 1.40
C GLY A 28 -2.97 -6.75 0.07
N THR A 29 -3.57 -6.29 -1.03
CA THR A 29 -3.30 -6.89 -2.35
C THR A 29 -1.88 -6.66 -2.85
N ASN A 30 -1.28 -5.50 -2.56
CA ASN A 30 0.13 -5.26 -2.85
C ASN A 30 1.08 -6.16 -2.02
N ALA A 31 0.76 -6.41 -0.75
CA ALA A 31 1.51 -7.33 0.10
C ALA A 31 1.40 -8.78 -0.41
N LEU A 32 0.22 -9.23 -0.83
CA LEU A 32 0.01 -10.54 -1.45
C LEU A 32 0.82 -10.69 -2.75
N ALA A 33 0.87 -9.66 -3.60
CA ALA A 33 1.70 -9.67 -4.79
C ALA A 33 3.20 -9.84 -4.43
N GLY A 34 3.66 -9.21 -3.34
CA GLY A 34 5.00 -9.42 -2.79
C GLY A 34 5.22 -10.84 -2.28
N TRP A 35 4.21 -11.44 -1.65
CA TRP A 35 4.23 -12.84 -1.23
C TRP A 35 4.36 -13.80 -2.41
N ASP A 36 3.60 -13.59 -3.49
CA ASP A 36 3.69 -14.39 -4.71
C ASP A 36 5.09 -14.29 -5.35
N ALA A 37 5.70 -13.10 -5.34
CA ALA A 37 7.09 -12.93 -5.78
C ALA A 37 8.09 -13.72 -4.91
N SER A 38 7.84 -13.85 -3.61
CA SER A 38 8.64 -14.68 -2.69
C SER A 38 8.52 -16.17 -3.03
N GLU A 39 7.32 -16.65 -3.39
CA GLU A 39 7.12 -18.03 -3.82
C GLU A 39 7.87 -18.33 -5.13
N VAL A 40 7.90 -17.38 -6.08
CA VAL A 40 8.73 -17.50 -7.29
C VAL A 40 10.22 -17.63 -6.94
N LEU A 41 10.71 -16.87 -5.95
CA LEU A 41 12.11 -16.99 -5.49
C LEU A 41 12.41 -18.35 -4.84
N ARG A 42 11.41 -18.98 -4.24
CA ARG A 42 11.48 -20.34 -3.68
C ARG A 42 11.33 -21.43 -4.74
N GLY A 43 11.19 -21.06 -6.01
CA GLY A 43 11.00 -21.99 -7.13
C GLY A 43 9.58 -22.56 -7.22
N ARG A 44 8.63 -22.02 -6.45
CA ARG A 44 7.23 -22.44 -6.49
C ARG A 44 6.50 -21.62 -7.54
N THR A 45 6.02 -22.29 -8.58
CA THR A 45 5.31 -21.64 -9.70
C THR A 45 3.80 -21.58 -9.50
N GLU A 46 3.28 -21.98 -8.34
CA GLU A 46 1.84 -21.88 -8.01
C GLU A 46 1.36 -20.42 -8.02
N GLY A 47 2.24 -19.48 -7.68
CA GLY A 47 1.99 -18.03 -7.78
C GLY A 47 1.84 -17.51 -9.22
N ARG A 48 2.15 -18.32 -10.25
CA ARG A 48 2.00 -17.90 -11.67
C ARG A 48 0.57 -17.48 -12.00
N ARG A 49 -0.44 -18.11 -11.40
CA ARG A 49 -1.86 -17.80 -11.66
C ARG A 49 -2.28 -16.39 -11.19
N PHE A 50 -1.52 -15.80 -10.27
CA PHE A 50 -1.80 -14.48 -9.69
C PHE A 50 -0.85 -13.40 -10.21
N LEU A 51 0.21 -13.78 -10.93
CA LEU A 51 1.20 -12.89 -11.52
C LEU A 51 1.09 -12.90 -13.05
N ASP A 52 -0.04 -12.38 -13.55
CA ASP A 52 -0.29 -12.19 -14.99
C ASP A 52 0.41 -10.94 -15.57
N GLY A 53 1.11 -10.19 -14.71
CA GLY A 53 1.79 -8.94 -15.08
C GLY A 53 0.87 -7.72 -15.15
N SER A 54 -0.43 -7.89 -14.93
CA SER A 54 -1.37 -6.77 -14.77
C SER A 54 -1.30 -6.20 -13.36
N VAL A 55 -1.75 -4.95 -13.19
CA VAL A 55 -1.97 -4.35 -11.86
C VAL A 55 -3.46 -4.43 -11.59
N ALA A 56 -3.85 -5.18 -10.57
CA ALA A 56 -5.26 -5.37 -10.26
C ALA A 56 -5.90 -4.03 -9.81
N PRO A 57 -7.20 -3.78 -10.12
CA PRO A 57 -7.89 -2.58 -9.67
C PRO A 57 -7.85 -2.39 -8.15
N SER A 58 -7.85 -3.49 -7.39
CA SER A 58 -7.70 -3.48 -5.93
C SER A 58 -6.34 -2.91 -5.48
N GLN A 59 -5.26 -3.15 -6.21
CA GLN A 59 -3.95 -2.56 -5.91
C GLN A 59 -3.96 -1.03 -6.11
N LEU A 60 -4.73 -0.53 -7.06
CA LEU A 60 -4.87 0.92 -7.31
C LEU A 60 -5.56 1.63 -6.13
N ALA A 61 -6.34 0.92 -5.32
CA ALA A 61 -7.02 1.48 -4.16
C ALA A 61 -6.04 2.14 -3.17
N MET A 62 -4.78 1.68 -3.10
CA MET A 62 -3.78 2.28 -2.20
C MET A 62 -3.50 3.76 -2.52
N LEU A 63 -3.70 4.18 -3.78
CA LEU A 63 -3.48 5.57 -4.20
C LEU A 63 -4.46 6.53 -3.53
N TRP A 64 -5.63 6.04 -3.12
CA TRP A 64 -6.65 6.83 -2.44
C TRP A 64 -6.37 7.05 -0.95
N VAL A 65 -5.49 6.25 -0.34
CA VAL A 65 -5.17 6.34 1.09
C VAL A 65 -4.69 7.74 1.49
N PRO A 66 -3.63 8.31 0.89
CA PRO A 66 -3.17 9.65 1.26
C PRO A 66 -4.22 10.73 0.99
N ILE A 67 -5.01 10.60 -0.08
CA ILE A 67 -6.04 11.56 -0.46
C ILE A 67 -7.15 11.58 0.60
N LEU A 68 -7.71 10.42 0.92
CA LEU A 68 -8.77 10.31 1.93
C LEU A 68 -8.27 10.69 3.32
N GLY A 69 -7.02 10.37 3.65
CA GLY A 69 -6.40 10.77 4.91
C GLY A 69 -6.27 12.30 5.03
N ALA A 70 -5.78 12.96 3.99
CA ALA A 70 -5.66 14.43 3.97
C ALA A 70 -7.04 15.11 4.02
N LEU A 71 -8.03 14.60 3.26
CA LEU A 71 -9.39 15.12 3.29
C LEU A 71 -10.03 14.98 4.67
N LEU A 72 -9.83 13.84 5.34
CA LEU A 72 -10.32 13.62 6.69
C LEU A 72 -9.72 14.62 7.68
N VAL A 73 -8.40 14.83 7.64
CA VAL A 73 -7.73 15.79 8.53
C VAL A 73 -8.19 17.21 8.22
N ALA A 74 -8.25 17.60 6.94
CA ALA A 74 -8.74 18.91 6.53
C ALA A 74 -10.18 19.20 7.01
N LEU A 75 -11.04 18.17 7.06
CA LEU A 75 -12.43 18.29 7.50
C LEU A 75 -12.58 18.36 9.02
N VAL A 76 -11.80 17.56 9.76
CA VAL A 76 -11.97 17.38 11.22
C VAL A 76 -11.08 18.32 12.02
N ASP A 77 -9.87 18.60 11.54
CA ASP A 77 -8.83 19.35 12.25
C ASP A 77 -7.83 19.96 11.24
N PRO A 78 -8.21 21.04 10.54
CA PRO A 78 -7.38 21.60 9.47
C PRO A 78 -6.04 22.15 9.97
N GLU A 79 -5.95 22.59 11.23
CA GLU A 79 -4.71 23.06 11.84
C GLU A 79 -3.66 21.94 11.95
N ALA A 80 -4.10 20.68 12.08
CA ALA A 80 -3.20 19.53 12.12
C ALA A 80 -2.45 19.27 10.80
N LEU A 81 -2.89 19.83 9.65
CA LEU A 81 -2.22 19.64 8.36
C LEU A 81 -0.78 20.18 8.34
N GLY A 82 -0.49 21.20 9.16
CA GLY A 82 0.86 21.79 9.26
C GLY A 82 1.78 21.09 10.25
N THR A 83 1.27 20.11 11.00
CA THR A 83 2.03 19.49 12.09
C THR A 83 3.06 18.49 11.57
N ALA A 84 4.20 18.38 12.27
CA ALA A 84 5.22 17.38 11.94
C ALA A 84 4.65 15.95 11.92
N TRP A 85 3.70 15.66 12.81
CA TRP A 85 2.97 14.39 12.84
C TRP A 85 2.28 14.08 11.51
N PHE A 86 1.46 15.01 11.01
CA PHE A 86 0.73 14.82 9.76
C PHE A 86 1.71 14.70 8.58
N LEU A 87 2.70 15.59 8.52
CA LEU A 87 3.67 15.62 7.43
C LEU A 87 4.48 14.33 7.34
N VAL A 88 4.88 13.73 8.47
CA VAL A 88 5.60 12.45 8.49
C VAL A 88 4.69 11.29 8.08
N ALA A 89 3.44 11.23 8.59
CA ALA A 89 2.50 10.18 8.23
C ALA A 89 2.10 10.25 6.74
N PHE A 90 1.78 11.44 6.26
CA PHE A 90 1.47 11.71 4.86
C PHE A 90 2.67 11.43 3.95
N GLY A 91 3.87 11.88 4.36
CA GLY A 91 5.12 11.60 3.66
C GLY A 91 5.40 10.11 3.50
N ALA A 92 5.14 9.30 4.53
CA ALA A 92 5.27 7.85 4.45
C ALA A 92 4.33 7.23 3.40
N TRP A 93 3.08 7.71 3.29
CA TRP A 93 2.18 7.30 2.21
C TRP A 93 2.64 7.79 0.83
N CYS A 94 3.15 9.01 0.70
CA CYS A 94 3.69 9.47 -0.57
C CYS A 94 4.90 8.63 -1.02
N VAL A 95 5.78 8.25 -0.09
CA VAL A 95 6.91 7.35 -0.37
C VAL A 95 6.40 5.97 -0.80
N SER A 96 5.38 5.41 -0.15
CA SER A 96 4.83 4.12 -0.55
C SER A 96 4.20 4.16 -1.95
N VAL A 97 3.49 5.23 -2.29
CA VAL A 97 2.93 5.47 -3.64
C VAL A 97 4.05 5.61 -4.67
N ALA A 98 5.10 6.36 -4.36
CA ALA A 98 6.25 6.49 -5.25
C ALA A 98 6.93 5.13 -5.49
N LEU A 99 7.13 4.33 -4.44
CA LEU A 99 7.69 2.98 -4.54
C LEU A 99 6.82 2.05 -5.39
N VAL A 100 5.49 2.11 -5.24
CA VAL A 100 4.61 1.23 -6.01
C VAL A 100 4.66 1.57 -7.49
N LEU A 101 4.58 2.85 -7.83
CA LEU A 101 4.55 3.34 -9.20
C LEU A 101 5.90 3.15 -9.92
N ALA A 102 7.01 3.47 -9.24
CA ALA A 102 8.34 3.50 -9.85
C ALA A 102 9.06 2.14 -9.78
N VAL A 103 8.70 1.26 -8.84
CA VAL A 103 9.47 0.05 -8.56
C VAL A 103 8.59 -1.20 -8.57
N ALA A 104 7.56 -1.26 -7.73
CA ALA A 104 6.82 -2.51 -7.52
C ALA A 104 6.01 -2.93 -8.75
N TRP A 105 5.19 -2.04 -9.32
CA TRP A 105 4.38 -2.36 -10.50
C TRP A 105 5.20 -2.59 -11.77
N PRO A 106 6.26 -1.82 -12.07
CA PRO A 106 7.16 -2.17 -13.17
C PRO A 106 7.80 -3.55 -12.99
N ALA A 107 8.21 -3.90 -11.76
CA ALA A 107 8.77 -5.22 -11.47
C ALA A 107 7.73 -6.34 -11.59
N GLN A 108 6.48 -6.09 -11.18
CA GLN A 108 5.35 -7.02 -11.34
C GLN A 108 5.03 -7.30 -12.81
N ARG A 109 4.96 -6.24 -13.65
CA ARG A 109 4.75 -6.34 -15.09
C ARG A 109 5.85 -7.15 -15.76
N GLU A 110 7.11 -6.84 -15.43
CA GLU A 110 8.26 -7.56 -15.97
C GLU A 110 8.28 -9.02 -15.54
N LEU A 111 7.96 -9.29 -14.27
CA LEU A 111 7.87 -10.65 -13.75
C LEU A 111 6.77 -11.45 -14.47
N GLY A 112 5.57 -10.89 -14.63
CA GLY A 112 4.48 -11.54 -15.36
C GLY A 112 4.82 -11.81 -16.82
N ARG A 113 5.46 -10.85 -17.51
CA ARG A 113 5.95 -11.03 -18.88
C ARG A 113 6.92 -12.20 -19.01
N LEU A 114 7.87 -12.32 -18.08
CA LEU A 114 8.83 -13.42 -18.08
C LEU A 114 8.18 -14.77 -17.76
N LEU A 115 7.24 -14.79 -16.80
CA LEU A 115 6.50 -16.01 -16.45
C LEU A 115 5.63 -16.52 -17.61
N ALA A 116 5.10 -15.61 -18.44
CA ALA A 116 4.36 -15.96 -19.66
C ALA A 116 5.26 -16.48 -20.77
N ALA A 117 6.49 -15.97 -20.89
CA ALA A 117 7.40 -16.28 -21.99
C ALA A 117 8.25 -17.55 -21.77
N THR A 118 8.44 -18.01 -20.53
CA THR A 118 9.30 -19.17 -20.26
C THR A 118 8.78 -20.10 -19.17
N SER A 119 8.89 -21.40 -19.42
CA SER A 119 8.73 -22.44 -18.41
C SER A 119 9.98 -22.59 -17.53
N ALA A 120 11.16 -22.17 -18.02
CA ALA A 120 12.45 -22.58 -17.46
C ALA A 120 13.57 -21.55 -17.67
N VAL A 121 13.65 -20.51 -16.83
CA VAL A 121 14.94 -19.91 -16.40
C VAL A 121 14.78 -19.34 -14.97
N PRO A 122 15.28 -20.02 -13.93
CA PRO A 122 15.17 -19.52 -12.55
C PRO A 122 15.84 -18.16 -12.34
N GLU A 123 16.97 -17.90 -13.01
CA GLU A 123 17.79 -16.71 -12.74
C GLU A 123 17.19 -15.42 -13.32
N ALA A 124 16.58 -15.47 -14.50
CA ALA A 124 15.92 -14.32 -15.12
C ALA A 124 14.73 -13.83 -14.27
N LEU A 125 14.03 -14.74 -13.58
CA LEU A 125 12.89 -14.43 -12.71
C LEU A 125 13.33 -13.86 -11.35
N ARG A 126 14.53 -14.23 -10.86
CA ARG A 126 15.00 -13.84 -9.52
C ARG A 126 15.15 -12.33 -9.35
N ARG A 127 15.71 -11.63 -10.35
CA ARG A 127 15.93 -10.18 -10.25
C ARG A 127 14.62 -9.38 -10.13
N PRO A 128 13.64 -9.51 -11.03
CA PRO A 128 12.37 -8.80 -10.90
C PRO A 128 11.58 -9.24 -9.66
N ALA A 129 11.58 -10.53 -9.32
CA ALA A 129 10.91 -11.03 -8.11
C ALA A 129 11.52 -10.44 -6.82
N ARG A 130 12.87 -10.37 -6.69
CA ARG A 130 13.53 -9.70 -5.55
C ARG A 130 13.21 -8.21 -5.49
N ARG A 131 13.20 -7.53 -6.64
CA ARG A 131 12.89 -6.10 -6.72
C ARG A 131 11.46 -5.83 -6.27
N MET A 132 10.51 -6.63 -6.76
CA MET A 132 9.10 -6.58 -6.38
C MET A 132 8.92 -6.86 -4.88
N LEU A 133 9.47 -7.97 -4.37
CA LEU A 133 9.38 -8.35 -2.96
C LEU A 133 9.91 -7.25 -2.04
N ARG A 134 11.12 -6.74 -2.31
CA ARG A 134 11.72 -5.66 -1.49
C ARG A 134 10.90 -4.38 -1.54
N ALA A 135 10.40 -4.00 -2.71
CA ALA A 135 9.55 -2.83 -2.85
C ALA A 135 8.26 -2.99 -2.03
N GLN A 136 7.60 -4.15 -2.10
CA GLN A 136 6.38 -4.42 -1.33
C GLN A 136 6.64 -4.47 0.18
N GLN A 137 7.77 -5.01 0.63
CA GLN A 137 8.18 -4.96 2.03
C GLN A 137 8.36 -3.52 2.53
N LEU A 138 9.03 -2.66 1.75
CA LEU A 138 9.19 -1.25 2.09
C LEU A 138 7.85 -0.51 2.12
N ILE A 139 6.96 -0.78 1.16
CA ILE A 139 5.60 -0.23 1.10
C ILE A 139 4.81 -0.60 2.37
N VAL A 140 4.89 -1.86 2.82
CA VAL A 140 4.25 -2.32 4.06
C VAL A 140 4.85 -1.64 5.29
N VAL A 141 6.17 -1.46 5.34
CA VAL A 141 6.82 -0.73 6.44
C VAL A 141 6.34 0.72 6.49
N CYS A 142 6.29 1.42 5.35
CA CYS A 142 5.73 2.77 5.25
C CYS A 142 4.27 2.82 5.72
N TYR A 143 3.46 1.84 5.33
CA TYR A 143 2.07 1.73 5.78
C TYR A 143 1.96 1.55 7.29
N VAL A 144 2.74 0.64 7.89
CA VAL A 144 2.73 0.38 9.33
C VAL A 144 3.16 1.62 10.11
N ILE A 145 4.21 2.33 9.65
CA ILE A 145 4.65 3.58 10.25
C ILE A 145 3.52 4.62 10.20
N ALA A 146 2.94 4.86 9.03
CA ALA A 146 1.87 5.83 8.86
C ALA A 146 0.61 5.47 9.69
N PHE A 147 0.25 4.19 9.72
CA PHE A 147 -0.86 3.66 10.52
C PHE A 147 -0.65 3.92 12.01
N TRP A 148 0.52 3.58 12.55
CA TRP A 148 0.83 3.82 13.96
C TRP A 148 0.88 5.30 14.29
N LEU A 149 1.43 6.14 13.42
CA LEU A 149 1.38 7.58 13.61
C LEU A 149 -0.08 8.05 13.69
N MET A 150 -0.95 7.60 12.78
CA MET A 150 -2.36 7.98 12.80
C MET A 150 -3.10 7.52 14.06
N VAL A 151 -2.84 6.29 14.51
CA VAL A 151 -3.44 5.73 15.74
C VAL A 151 -2.94 6.45 16.99
N LEU A 152 -1.66 6.77 17.04
CA LEU A 152 -0.99 7.42 18.16
C LEU A 152 -0.97 8.95 18.03
N LYS A 153 -1.94 9.55 17.29
CA LYS A 153 -2.06 11.00 17.14
C LYS A 153 -1.74 11.67 18.48
N PRO A 154 -0.71 12.52 18.56
CA PRO A 154 -0.39 13.23 19.78
C PRO A 154 -1.65 13.93 20.25
N GLY A 155 -2.12 13.61 21.46
CA GLY A 155 -3.24 14.34 22.03
C GLY A 155 -2.83 15.80 22.16
N ASN A 156 -3.60 16.70 21.56
CA ASN A 156 -3.49 18.12 21.83
C ASN A 156 -3.79 18.30 23.32
N ARG A 157 -2.75 18.44 24.13
CA ARG A 157 -2.85 18.99 25.49
C ARG A 157 -2.90 20.50 25.38
#